data_AF-G2YTU1-F1
#
_entry.id   AF-G2YTU1-F1
#
_cell.length_a   1.000
_cell.length_b   1.000
_cell.length_c   1.000
_cell.angle_alpha   90.00
_cell.angle_beta   90.00
_cell.angle_gamma   90.00
#
_symmetry.space_group_name_H-M   'P 1'
#
loop_
_entity.id
_entity.type
_entity.pdbx_description
1 polymer ?
#
loop_
_entity_poly.entity_id
_entity_poly.type
_entity_poly.pdbx_seq_one_letter_code
_entity_poly.pdbx_strand_id
1 'polypeptide(L)'
;MATVPSVIYSPTKNGSFASPTGRAVGIGYVQEVVARLQNHTLGYSGSQINTTLDNNTATFPLNQSIYFDFSHDTNIMSILTAFGFTQFADALPATHHPGPHNLTVSHMEPFGARLDIEIIKTPKPLAADRTYVDGKETTYVHFVLNQRTLPLGLSFSECGADRLDGWCELETFLDVQSRSTKDAQYEHACFGDYPAEPYGSVTNGVPNS
;
A
#
# COMPACT_ATOMS: atom_id res chain seq x y z
N MET A 1 -12.95 0.20 -35.12
CA MET A 1 -11.77 0.54 -34.30
C MET A 1 -12.12 1.81 -33.55
N ALA A 2 -12.68 1.67 -32.35
CA ALA A 2 -13.11 2.79 -31.55
C ALA A 2 -11.95 3.19 -30.65
N THR A 3 -11.30 4.30 -30.98
CA THR A 3 -10.39 5.00 -30.08
C THR A 3 -11.24 5.52 -28.94
N VAL A 4 -11.24 4.83 -27.79
CA VAL A 4 -11.78 5.41 -26.57
C VAL A 4 -10.83 6.54 -26.20
N PRO A 5 -11.29 7.80 -26.18
CA PRO A 5 -10.43 8.90 -25.78
C PRO A 5 -10.01 8.64 -24.34
N SER A 6 -8.69 8.64 -24.12
CA SER A 6 -8.07 8.71 -22.81
C SER A 6 -8.83 9.75 -22.00
N VAL A 7 -9.46 9.33 -20.91
CA VAL A 7 -10.18 10.22 -20.01
C VAL A 7 -9.17 11.21 -19.45
N ILE A 8 -9.11 12.40 -20.04
CA ILE A 8 -8.45 13.57 -19.47
C ILE A 8 -9.49 14.20 -18.54
N TYR A 9 -9.61 13.70 -17.30
CA TYR A 9 -10.12 14.50 -16.19
C TYR A 9 -9.71 13.93 -14.82
N SER A 10 -9.00 14.78 -14.06
CA SER A 10 -8.41 14.62 -12.73
C SER A 10 -7.17 13.70 -12.63
N PRO A 11 -5.94 14.25 -12.72
CA PRO A 11 -4.74 13.52 -12.32
C PRO A 11 -4.84 13.17 -10.83
N THR A 12 -5.21 11.92 -10.54
CA THR A 12 -4.83 11.11 -9.35
C THR A 12 -4.96 11.74 -7.96
N LYS A 13 -5.71 12.83 -7.79
CA LYS A 13 -5.91 13.49 -6.49
C LYS A 13 -6.72 12.67 -5.48
N ASN A 14 -7.50 11.68 -5.91
CA ASN A 14 -8.32 10.90 -4.98
C ASN A 14 -7.54 9.66 -4.54
N GLY A 15 -6.93 9.73 -3.35
CA GLY A 15 -6.32 8.57 -2.68
C GLY A 15 -4.81 8.36 -2.92
N SER A 16 -4.18 9.02 -3.89
CA SER A 16 -2.76 8.80 -4.21
C SER A 16 -1.79 9.72 -3.44
N PHE A 17 -0.48 9.60 -3.70
CA PHE A 17 0.60 10.40 -3.08
C PHE A 17 0.45 11.92 -3.29
N ALA A 18 -0.25 12.36 -4.33
CA ALA A 18 -0.55 13.77 -4.59
C ALA A 18 -1.78 14.30 -3.83
N SER A 19 -2.38 13.48 -2.96
CA SER A 19 -3.58 13.80 -2.18
C SER A 19 -3.22 14.07 -0.72
N PRO A 20 -3.69 15.17 -0.09
CA PRO A 20 -3.43 15.41 1.32
C PRO A 20 -4.07 14.37 2.25
N THR A 21 -5.00 13.55 1.74
CA THR A 21 -5.66 12.50 2.53
C THR A 21 -5.32 11.10 2.04
N GLY A 22 -4.39 10.95 1.09
CA GLY A 22 -4.15 9.69 0.37
C GLY A 22 -3.80 8.52 1.30
N ARG A 23 -2.85 8.73 2.23
CA ARG A 23 -2.50 7.72 3.23
C ARG A 23 -3.59 7.52 4.26
N ALA A 24 -4.20 8.60 4.74
CA ALA A 24 -5.24 8.55 5.77
C ALA A 24 -6.44 7.70 5.35
N VAL A 25 -6.87 7.77 4.08
CA VAL A 25 -8.00 6.96 3.59
C VAL A 25 -7.67 5.46 3.53
N GLY A 26 -6.40 5.08 3.32
CA GLY A 26 -6.00 3.67 3.24
C GLY A 26 -5.50 3.06 4.56
N ILE A 27 -5.24 3.87 5.58
CA ILE A 27 -4.45 3.41 6.75
C ILE A 27 -5.15 2.35 7.59
N GLY A 28 -6.48 2.38 7.69
CA GLY A 28 -7.24 1.34 8.40
C GLY A 28 -6.97 -0.06 7.85
N TYR A 29 -6.93 -0.22 6.53
CA TYR A 29 -6.65 -1.52 5.92
C TYR A 29 -5.21 -1.99 6.16
N VAL A 30 -4.24 -1.06 6.15
CA VAL A 30 -2.85 -1.38 6.48
C VAL A 30 -2.74 -1.88 7.92
N GLN A 31 -3.45 -1.24 8.85
CA GLN A 31 -3.52 -1.66 10.24
C GLN A 31 -4.16 -3.05 10.39
N GLU A 32 -5.26 -3.32 9.68
CA GLU A 32 -5.90 -4.64 9.64
C GLU A 32 -4.94 -5.73 9.09
N VAL A 33 -4.24 -5.45 8.00
CA VAL A 33 -3.25 -6.39 7.43
C VAL A 33 -2.13 -6.66 8.42
N VAL A 34 -1.54 -5.62 9.02
CA VAL A 34 -0.48 -5.78 10.03
C VAL A 34 -0.98 -6.58 11.23
N ALA A 35 -2.21 -6.34 11.70
CA ALA A 35 -2.82 -7.07 12.79
C ALA A 35 -3.03 -8.57 12.47
N ARG A 36 -3.47 -8.89 11.24
CA ARG A 36 -3.55 -10.28 10.74
C ARG A 36 -2.17 -10.94 10.72
N LEU A 37 -1.15 -10.25 10.22
CA LEU A 37 0.23 -10.76 10.14
C LEU A 37 0.88 -10.96 11.51
N GLN A 38 0.55 -10.12 12.48
CA GLN A 38 1.02 -10.21 13.87
C GLN A 38 0.10 -11.04 14.77
N ASN A 39 -1.00 -11.59 14.22
CA ASN A 39 -1.98 -12.43 14.91
C ASN A 39 -2.54 -11.78 16.19
N HIS A 40 -3.02 -10.54 16.09
CA HIS A 40 -3.75 -9.85 17.17
C HIS A 40 -4.96 -9.06 16.65
N THR A 41 -5.91 -8.74 17.53
CA THR A 41 -7.07 -7.89 17.23
C THR A 41 -6.73 -6.40 17.36
N LEU A 42 -7.61 -5.53 16.87
CA LEU A 42 -7.46 -4.07 16.95
C LEU A 42 -8.50 -3.47 17.91
N GLY A 43 -8.03 -3.00 19.07
CA GLY A 43 -8.85 -2.46 20.14
C GLY A 43 -8.97 -0.93 20.18
N TYR A 44 -8.38 -0.21 19.23
CA TYR A 44 -8.40 1.25 19.16
C TYR A 44 -8.67 1.72 17.74
N SER A 45 -9.29 2.89 17.61
CA SER A 45 -9.48 3.59 16.34
C SER A 45 -8.52 4.77 16.30
N GLY A 46 -7.47 4.64 15.48
CA GLY A 46 -6.60 5.75 15.05
C GLY A 46 -6.75 5.99 13.54
N SER A 47 -7.91 5.62 13.01
CA SER A 47 -8.27 5.51 11.60
C SER A 47 -9.76 5.22 11.45
N GLN A 48 -10.22 4.91 10.23
CA GLN A 48 -11.60 4.52 9.92
C GLN A 48 -12.01 3.10 10.40
N ILE A 49 -11.14 2.39 11.12
CA ILE A 49 -11.44 1.04 11.65
C ILE A 49 -12.66 1.04 12.55
N ASN A 50 -13.50 0.01 12.41
CA ASN A 50 -14.57 -0.28 13.34
C ASN A 50 -14.08 -1.23 14.45
N THR A 51 -13.72 -0.67 15.61
CA THR A 51 -13.21 -1.44 16.76
C THR A 51 -14.19 -2.47 17.31
N THR A 52 -15.50 -2.35 17.04
CA THR A 52 -16.48 -3.37 17.46
C THR A 52 -16.31 -4.65 16.65
N LEU A 53 -15.97 -4.53 15.36
CA LEU A 53 -15.74 -5.67 14.47
C LEU A 53 -14.32 -6.22 14.65
N ASP A 54 -13.33 -5.33 14.73
CA ASP A 54 -11.92 -5.71 14.67
C ASP A 54 -11.35 -6.18 16.02
N ASN A 55 -12.07 -5.90 17.11
CA ASN A 55 -11.74 -6.43 18.44
C ASN A 55 -12.43 -7.78 18.73
N ASN A 56 -13.05 -8.41 17.74
CA ASN A 56 -13.78 -9.66 17.90
C ASN A 56 -13.38 -10.68 16.84
N THR A 57 -12.81 -11.81 17.26
CA THR A 57 -12.34 -12.86 16.35
C THR A 57 -13.45 -13.56 15.55
N ALA A 58 -14.71 -13.37 15.92
CA ALA A 58 -15.84 -13.84 15.12
C ALA A 58 -16.04 -13.02 13.83
N THR A 59 -15.69 -11.74 13.86
CA THR A 59 -15.82 -10.80 12.73
C THR A 59 -14.48 -10.41 12.12
N PHE A 60 -13.40 -10.54 12.88
CA PHE A 60 -12.01 -10.33 12.46
C PHE A 60 -11.15 -11.54 12.85
N PRO A 61 -11.32 -12.68 12.16
CA PRO A 61 -10.54 -13.89 12.44
C PRO A 61 -9.07 -13.67 12.10
N LEU A 62 -8.16 -14.26 12.88
CA LEU A 62 -6.71 -14.05 12.73
C LEU A 62 -5.95 -15.29 12.22
N ASN A 63 -6.60 -16.45 12.22
CA ASN A 63 -6.00 -17.72 11.85
C ASN A 63 -6.68 -18.33 10.62
N GLN A 64 -6.75 -17.56 9.53
CA GLN A 64 -7.18 -18.06 8.23
C GLN A 64 -5.98 -18.12 7.28
N SER A 65 -5.95 -19.15 6.44
CA SER A 65 -4.95 -19.26 5.38
C SER A 65 -5.19 -18.27 4.23
N ILE A 66 -6.43 -17.80 4.07
CA ILE A 66 -6.84 -16.92 2.98
C ILE A 66 -7.86 -15.92 3.50
N TYR A 67 -7.68 -14.65 3.15
CA TYR A 67 -8.60 -13.55 3.39
C TYR A 67 -9.04 -12.96 2.04
N PHE A 68 -10.31 -12.58 1.91
CA PHE A 68 -10.85 -11.94 0.71
C PHE A 68 -11.67 -10.71 1.09
N ASP A 69 -11.13 -9.54 0.78
CA ASP A 69 -11.79 -8.25 0.99
C ASP A 69 -12.16 -7.63 -0.37
N PHE A 70 -13.40 -7.18 -0.52
CA PHE A 70 -13.89 -6.53 -1.75
C PHE A 70 -14.04 -5.04 -1.51
N SER A 71 -13.53 -4.22 -2.43
CA SER A 71 -13.48 -2.76 -2.28
C SER A 71 -13.62 -2.03 -3.61
N HIS A 72 -13.40 -0.71 -3.60
CA HIS A 72 -13.39 0.16 -4.78
C HIS A 72 -11.96 0.50 -5.22
N ASP A 73 -11.81 0.90 -6.49
CA ASP A 73 -10.56 1.40 -7.09
C ASP A 73 -9.86 2.45 -6.21
N THR A 74 -10.58 3.51 -5.85
CA THR A 74 -10.10 4.61 -4.99
C THR A 74 -9.59 4.14 -3.64
N ASN A 75 -10.15 3.07 -3.09
CA ASN A 75 -9.66 2.47 -1.85
C ASN A 75 -8.36 1.70 -2.09
N ILE A 76 -8.24 0.94 -3.18
CA ILE A 76 -6.99 0.26 -3.56
C ILE A 76 -5.86 1.29 -3.74
N MET A 77 -6.11 2.43 -4.40
CA MET A 77 -5.12 3.51 -4.56
C MET A 77 -4.65 4.04 -3.21
N SER A 78 -5.61 4.28 -2.31
CA SER A 78 -5.35 4.78 -0.96
C SER A 78 -4.58 3.74 -0.13
N ILE A 79 -4.90 2.46 -0.28
CA ILE A 79 -4.20 1.35 0.38
C ILE A 79 -2.74 1.27 -0.09
N LEU A 80 -2.49 1.33 -1.40
CA LEU A 80 -1.12 1.34 -1.95
C LEU A 80 -0.32 2.55 -1.46
N THR A 81 -0.98 3.71 -1.38
CA THR A 81 -0.38 4.94 -0.85
C THR A 81 -0.10 4.84 0.64
N ALA A 82 -1.03 4.28 1.42
CA ALA A 82 -0.91 4.09 2.87
C ALA A 82 0.20 3.09 3.24
N PHE A 83 0.31 1.97 2.52
CA PHE A 83 1.46 1.06 2.64
C PHE A 83 2.78 1.77 2.34
N GLY A 84 2.75 2.81 1.51
CA GLY A 84 3.91 3.62 1.17
C GLY A 84 4.64 3.16 -0.08
N PHE A 85 3.94 2.63 -1.10
CA PHE A 85 4.54 2.27 -2.39
C PHE A 85 4.97 3.51 -3.21
N THR A 86 6.02 4.20 -2.76
CA THR A 86 6.56 5.45 -3.33
C THR A 86 7.07 5.31 -4.77
N GLN A 87 7.25 4.09 -5.26
CA GLN A 87 7.46 3.82 -6.70
C GLN A 87 6.32 4.35 -7.59
N PHE A 88 5.16 4.69 -7.02
CA PHE A 88 4.03 5.34 -7.69
C PHE A 88 3.88 6.83 -7.34
N ALA A 89 4.83 7.44 -6.63
CA ALA A 89 4.75 8.82 -6.16
C ALA A 89 5.27 9.87 -7.16
N ASP A 90 5.66 9.46 -8.36
CA ASP A 90 6.17 10.38 -9.39
C ASP A 90 5.18 11.53 -9.65
N ALA A 91 5.72 12.75 -9.72
CA ALA A 91 4.92 13.92 -10.04
C ALA A 91 4.41 13.85 -11.49
N LEU A 92 3.09 13.74 -11.65
CA LEU A 92 2.45 13.79 -12.95
C LEU A 92 2.13 15.25 -13.30
N PRO A 93 2.35 15.72 -14.53
CA PRO A 93 1.96 17.07 -14.95
C PRO A 93 0.47 17.14 -15.33
N ALA A 94 -0.21 18.23 -14.94
CA ALA A 94 -1.63 18.41 -15.27
C ALA A 94 -1.89 18.86 -16.72
N THR A 95 -0.86 19.37 -17.41
CA THR A 95 -1.00 20.10 -18.68
C THR A 95 -0.49 19.34 -19.89
N HIS A 96 0.19 18.21 -19.69
CA HIS A 96 0.73 17.41 -20.79
C HIS A 96 0.86 15.95 -20.37
N HIS A 97 1.09 15.07 -21.35
CA HIS A 97 1.34 13.66 -21.08
C HIS A 97 2.76 13.48 -20.49
N PRO A 98 2.93 12.81 -19.33
CA PRO A 98 4.23 12.68 -18.64
C PRO A 98 5.29 11.87 -19.41
N GLY A 99 4.92 11.12 -20.45
CA GLY A 99 5.82 10.16 -21.08
C GLY A 99 5.83 8.84 -20.30
N PRO A 100 6.91 8.05 -20.32
CA PRO A 100 7.05 6.86 -19.48
C PRO A 100 6.98 7.23 -17.97
N HIS A 101 6.13 6.53 -17.22
CA HIS A 101 5.91 6.76 -15.79
C HIS A 101 5.39 5.47 -15.14
N ASN A 102 5.53 5.33 -13.82
CA ASN A 102 5.14 4.10 -13.11
C ASN A 102 3.66 4.04 -12.74
N LEU A 103 3.03 5.19 -12.47
CA LEU A 103 1.62 5.26 -12.07
C LEU A 103 0.70 5.31 -13.29
N THR A 104 0.24 4.16 -13.76
CA THR A 104 -0.81 4.08 -14.78
C THR A 104 -2.07 3.45 -14.18
N VAL A 105 -3.13 4.23 -14.02
CA VAL A 105 -4.37 3.81 -13.33
C VAL A 105 -4.95 2.52 -13.92
N SER A 106 -4.98 2.37 -15.25
CA SER A 106 -5.49 1.16 -15.90
C SER A 106 -4.66 -0.11 -15.63
N HIS A 107 -3.42 0.02 -15.14
CA HIS A 107 -2.59 -1.11 -14.71
C HIS A 107 -2.73 -1.40 -13.21
N MET A 108 -3.16 -0.42 -12.41
CA MET A 108 -3.29 -0.52 -10.96
C MET A 108 -4.71 -0.92 -10.55
N GLU A 109 -5.71 -0.25 -11.11
CA GLU A 109 -7.12 -0.39 -10.77
C GLU A 109 -8.01 -0.59 -12.00
N PRO A 110 -7.76 -1.61 -12.85
CA PRO A 110 -8.74 -1.99 -13.87
C PRO A 110 -10.03 -2.52 -13.22
N PHE A 111 -11.09 -2.69 -14.00
CA PHE A 111 -12.25 -3.46 -13.53
C PHE A 111 -11.81 -4.88 -13.13
N GLY A 112 -12.16 -5.27 -11.90
CA GLY A 112 -11.71 -6.55 -11.33
C GLY A 112 -10.25 -6.53 -10.86
N ALA A 113 -9.72 -5.34 -10.52
CA ALA A 113 -8.39 -5.22 -9.92
C ALA A 113 -8.24 -6.11 -8.68
N ARG A 114 -7.02 -6.62 -8.48
CA ARG A 114 -6.66 -7.39 -7.28
C ARG A 114 -5.27 -7.01 -6.78
N LEU A 115 -5.18 -6.88 -5.47
CA LEU A 115 -3.94 -6.76 -4.72
C LEU A 115 -3.82 -8.00 -3.85
N ASP A 116 -2.85 -8.86 -4.17
CA ASP A 116 -2.57 -10.07 -3.41
C ASP A 116 -1.37 -9.82 -2.49
N ILE A 117 -1.50 -10.24 -1.23
CA ILE A 117 -0.44 -10.19 -0.22
C ILE A 117 -0.13 -11.64 0.16
N GLU A 118 1.00 -12.14 -0.31
CA GLU A 118 1.41 -13.52 -0.14
C GLU A 118 2.42 -13.63 1.01
N ILE A 119 2.21 -14.60 1.91
CA ILE A 119 3.15 -14.94 2.96
C ILE A 119 3.84 -16.26 2.60
N ILE A 120 5.15 -16.20 2.41
CA ILE A 120 5.93 -17.26 1.81
C ILE A 120 6.95 -17.74 2.83
N LYS A 121 6.82 -19.00 3.23
CA LYS A 121 7.76 -19.65 4.14
C LYS A 121 8.78 -20.45 3.35
N THR A 122 10.05 -20.20 3.58
CA THR A 122 11.14 -20.92 2.93
C THR A 122 11.96 -21.71 3.95
N PRO A 123 12.50 -22.89 3.60
CA PRO A 123 13.24 -23.74 4.55
C PRO A 123 14.55 -23.11 5.04
N LYS A 124 15.10 -22.15 4.28
CA LYS A 124 16.31 -21.37 4.56
C LYS A 124 16.13 -19.95 4.00
N PRO A 125 16.94 -18.97 4.41
CA PRO A 125 16.84 -17.63 3.84
C PRO A 125 17.17 -17.65 2.34
N LEU A 126 16.47 -16.82 1.58
CA LEU A 126 16.61 -16.66 0.14
C LEU A 126 17.25 -15.30 -0.16
N ALA A 127 18.45 -15.30 -0.72
CA ALA A 127 19.17 -14.08 -1.10
C ALA A 127 18.48 -13.37 -2.29
N ALA A 128 18.92 -12.13 -2.57
CA ALA A 128 18.35 -11.27 -3.61
C ALA A 128 18.37 -11.89 -5.01
N ASP A 129 19.35 -12.75 -5.30
CA ASP A 129 19.52 -13.48 -6.55
C ASP A 129 18.73 -14.80 -6.60
N ARG A 130 17.87 -15.05 -5.61
CA ARG A 130 17.06 -16.26 -5.43
C ARG A 130 17.87 -17.53 -5.17
N THR A 131 19.06 -17.39 -4.59
CA THR A 131 19.82 -18.53 -4.07
C THR A 131 19.56 -18.73 -2.59
N TYR A 132 19.46 -20.00 -2.17
CA TYR A 132 19.37 -20.32 -0.75
C TYR A 132 20.72 -20.11 -0.08
N VAL A 133 20.72 -19.39 1.03
CA VAL A 133 21.90 -19.23 1.90
C VAL A 133 21.72 -20.01 3.19
N ASP A 134 22.81 -20.25 3.90
CA ASP A 134 22.72 -20.93 5.19
C ASP A 134 22.04 -20.05 6.24
N GLY A 135 21.11 -20.66 6.98
CA GLY A 135 20.30 -19.98 7.98
C GLY A 135 19.11 -20.83 8.39
N LYS A 136 18.23 -20.23 9.18
CA LYS A 136 16.99 -20.86 9.62
C LYS A 136 15.88 -20.64 8.60
N GLU A 137 14.79 -21.38 8.78
CA GLU A 137 13.54 -21.12 8.08
C GLU A 137 13.18 -19.63 8.17
N THR A 138 12.81 -19.02 7.05
CA THR A 138 12.57 -17.58 6.94
C THR A 138 11.22 -17.35 6.27
N THR A 139 10.51 -16.31 6.70
CA THR A 139 9.21 -15.94 6.14
C THR A 139 9.32 -14.63 5.42
N TYR A 140 8.73 -14.56 4.23
CA TYR A 140 8.73 -13.40 3.36
C TYR A 140 7.30 -12.94 3.09
N VAL A 141 7.17 -11.67 2.77
CA VAL A 141 5.96 -11.08 2.20
C VAL A 141 6.21 -10.70 0.74
N HIS A 142 5.20 -10.88 -0.10
CA HIS A 142 5.22 -10.54 -1.51
C HIS A 142 3.90 -9.89 -1.91
N PHE A 143 3.99 -8.76 -2.59
CA PHE A 143 2.82 -8.03 -3.07
C PHE A 143 2.69 -8.20 -4.58
N VAL A 144 1.50 -8.56 -5.03
CA VAL A 144 1.16 -8.71 -6.45
C VAL A 144 -0.05 -7.84 -6.77
N LEU A 145 0.13 -6.86 -7.67
CA LEU A 145 -0.95 -6.02 -8.16
C LEU A 145 -1.26 -6.42 -9.59
N ASN A 146 -2.45 -6.99 -9.83
CA ASN A 146 -2.90 -7.44 -11.15
C ASN A 146 -1.88 -8.34 -11.88
N GLN A 147 -1.39 -9.38 -11.19
CA GLN A 147 -0.36 -10.32 -11.69
C GLN A 147 1.03 -9.71 -11.94
N ARG A 148 1.27 -8.50 -11.45
CA ARG A 148 2.59 -7.87 -11.47
C ARG A 148 3.14 -7.78 -10.06
N THR A 149 4.32 -8.38 -9.83
CA THR A 149 5.07 -8.19 -8.59
C THR A 149 5.32 -6.70 -8.36
N LEU A 150 5.01 -6.23 -7.16
CA LEU A 150 5.44 -4.94 -6.65
C LEU A 150 6.79 -5.14 -5.95
N PRO A 151 7.92 -4.66 -6.51
CA PRO A 151 9.21 -4.87 -5.88
C PRO A 151 9.32 -4.03 -4.62
N LEU A 152 9.18 -4.66 -3.45
CA LEU A 152 9.10 -3.96 -2.17
C LEU A 152 10.32 -3.07 -1.91
N GLY A 153 11.51 -3.53 -2.33
CA GLY A 153 12.77 -2.79 -2.25
C GLY A 153 12.81 -1.41 -2.93
N LEU A 154 11.93 -1.15 -3.91
CA LEU A 154 11.86 0.16 -4.58
C LEU A 154 11.22 1.23 -3.71
N SER A 155 10.32 0.84 -2.80
CA SER A 155 9.62 1.75 -1.90
C SER A 155 10.11 1.65 -0.45
N PHE A 156 10.63 0.48 -0.07
CA PHE A 156 11.14 0.16 1.26
C PHE A 156 12.58 -0.31 1.14
N SER A 157 13.52 0.60 1.35
CA SER A 157 14.95 0.34 1.14
C SER A 157 15.50 -0.86 1.93
N GLU A 158 14.93 -1.09 3.11
CA GLU A 158 15.22 -2.17 4.05
C GLU A 158 14.92 -3.55 3.44
N CYS A 159 14.03 -3.63 2.45
CA CYS A 159 13.69 -4.85 1.74
C CYS A 159 14.69 -5.21 0.60
N GLY A 160 15.63 -4.32 0.27
CA GLY A 160 16.65 -4.55 -0.77
C GLY A 160 16.14 -4.30 -2.19
N ALA A 161 16.57 -3.19 -2.81
CA ALA A 161 16.16 -2.79 -4.16
C ALA A 161 16.66 -3.72 -5.28
N ASP A 162 17.64 -4.56 -4.98
CA ASP A 162 18.29 -5.51 -5.89
C ASP A 162 17.61 -6.89 -5.92
N ARG A 163 16.61 -7.12 -5.06
CA ARG A 163 15.88 -8.39 -5.01
C ARG A 163 15.12 -8.66 -6.29
N LEU A 164 15.49 -9.72 -7.00
CA LEU A 164 14.86 -10.14 -8.26
C LEU A 164 13.42 -10.64 -8.09
N ASP A 165 13.07 -11.10 -6.88
CA ASP A 165 11.75 -11.62 -6.52
C ASP A 165 10.79 -10.54 -6.01
N GLY A 166 11.29 -9.34 -5.68
CA GLY A 166 10.49 -8.26 -5.10
C GLY A 166 9.97 -8.55 -3.68
N TRP A 167 10.48 -9.59 -3.01
CA TRP A 167 10.05 -10.01 -1.68
C TRP A 167 10.66 -9.12 -0.59
N CYS A 168 10.13 -9.22 0.62
CA CYS A 168 10.75 -8.67 1.82
C CYS A 168 10.65 -9.68 2.95
N GLU A 169 11.65 -9.76 3.83
CA GLU A 169 11.52 -10.55 5.05
C GLU A 169 10.37 -10.00 5.89
N LEU A 170 9.54 -10.90 6.46
CA LEU A 170 8.30 -10.52 7.12
C LEU A 170 8.56 -9.59 8.31
N GLU A 171 9.57 -9.87 9.12
CA GLU A 171 9.94 -9.03 10.27
C GLU A 171 10.35 -7.62 9.80
N THR A 172 11.22 -7.53 8.78
CA THR A 172 11.63 -6.26 8.17
C THR A 172 10.43 -5.47 7.63
N PHE A 173 9.49 -6.14 6.96
CA PHE A 173 8.27 -5.49 6.47
C PHE A 173 7.41 -4.96 7.63
N LEU A 174 7.22 -5.74 8.70
CA LEU A 174 6.46 -5.31 9.87
C LEU A 174 7.12 -4.11 10.58
N ASP A 175 8.44 -4.10 10.66
CA ASP A 175 9.20 -2.97 11.20
C ASP A 175 9.02 -1.71 10.35
N VAL A 176 9.05 -1.83 9.02
CA VAL A 176 8.74 -0.72 8.10
C VAL A 176 7.32 -0.23 8.33
N GLN A 177 6.34 -1.14 8.40
CA GLN A 177 4.92 -0.78 8.54
C GLN A 177 4.54 -0.28 9.95
N SER A 178 5.40 -0.45 10.95
CA SER A 178 5.19 0.11 12.30
C SER A 178 5.05 1.65 12.30
N ARG A 179 5.59 2.31 11.28
CA ARG A 179 5.53 3.77 11.10
C ARG A 179 4.30 4.23 10.33
N SER A 180 3.64 3.36 9.57
CA SER A 180 2.58 3.73 8.61
C SER A 180 1.42 4.49 9.27
N THR A 181 1.03 4.13 10.49
CA THR A 181 -0.05 4.83 11.22
C THR A 181 0.32 6.29 11.50
N LYS A 182 1.57 6.53 11.95
CA LYS A 182 2.08 7.88 12.19
C LYS A 182 2.23 8.65 10.88
N ASP A 183 2.78 8.00 9.87
CA ASP A 183 3.05 8.60 8.56
C ASP A 183 1.78 8.98 7.81
N ALA A 184 0.65 8.31 8.08
CA ALA A 184 -0.65 8.63 7.50
C ALA A 184 -1.30 9.89 8.07
N GLN A 185 -0.87 10.33 9.26
CA GLN A 185 -1.36 11.54 9.93
C GLN A 185 -2.90 11.65 9.96
N TYR A 186 -3.59 10.52 10.23
CA TYR A 186 -5.05 10.40 10.04
C TYR A 186 -5.84 11.58 10.63
N GLU A 187 -5.61 11.91 11.89
CA GLU A 187 -6.31 13.01 12.57
C GLU A 187 -6.10 14.37 11.89
N HIS A 188 -4.85 14.68 11.53
CA HIS A 188 -4.53 15.94 10.88
C HIS A 188 -5.07 15.99 9.45
N ALA A 189 -4.93 14.91 8.69
CA ALA A 189 -5.40 14.82 7.31
C ALA A 189 -6.93 14.86 7.20
N CYS A 190 -7.67 14.29 8.14
CA CYS A 190 -9.12 14.22 8.07
C CYS A 190 -9.85 15.34 8.83
N PHE A 191 -9.26 15.84 9.91
CA PHE A 191 -9.92 16.78 10.83
C PHE A 191 -9.09 18.05 11.11
N GLY A 192 -7.87 18.14 10.57
CA GLY A 192 -7.03 19.31 10.71
C GLY A 192 -7.55 20.52 9.93
N ASP A 193 -7.17 21.70 10.39
CA ASP A 193 -7.40 22.96 9.68
C ASP A 193 -6.14 23.32 8.90
N TYR A 194 -6.19 23.16 7.57
CA TYR A 194 -5.11 23.51 6.65
C TYR A 194 -5.70 24.02 5.33
N PRO A 195 -5.02 24.95 4.64
CA PRO A 195 -5.53 25.52 3.40
C PRO A 195 -5.60 24.46 2.29
N ALA A 196 -6.40 24.74 1.25
CA ALA A 196 -6.41 23.91 0.06
C ALA A 196 -5.02 23.88 -0.60
N GLU A 197 -4.46 22.68 -0.72
CA GLU A 197 -3.11 22.47 -1.24
C GLU A 197 -3.03 22.69 -2.77
N PRO A 198 -2.11 23.54 -3.25
CA PRO A 198 -1.88 23.74 -4.68
C PRO A 198 -1.52 22.44 -5.39
N TYR A 199 -1.77 22.37 -6.70
CA TYR A 199 -1.36 21.23 -7.50
C TYR A 199 0.15 20.95 -7.38
N GLY A 200 0.52 19.70 -7.15
CA GLY A 200 1.92 19.25 -7.08
C GLY A 200 2.66 19.61 -5.78
N SER A 201 2.01 20.28 -4.83
CA SER A 201 2.61 20.59 -3.52
C SER A 201 2.65 19.38 -2.59
N VAL A 202 1.59 18.57 -2.59
CA VAL A 202 1.53 17.32 -1.82
C VAL A 202 2.22 16.21 -2.59
N THR A 203 3.13 15.51 -1.92
CA THR A 203 3.96 14.45 -2.53
C THR A 203 4.00 13.14 -1.74
N ASN A 204 3.52 13.15 -0.49
CA ASN A 204 3.59 12.00 0.40
C ASN A 204 2.23 11.48 0.88
N GLY A 205 1.13 11.89 0.23
CA GLY A 205 -0.21 11.41 0.59
C GLY A 205 -0.74 11.97 1.92
N VAL A 206 -0.20 13.09 2.39
CA VAL A 206 -0.57 13.81 3.64
C VAL A 206 -0.54 15.32 3.41
N PRO A 207 -1.21 16.15 4.25
CA PRO A 207 -1.16 17.60 4.11
C PRO A 207 0.27 18.12 4.34
N ASN A 208 0.61 19.26 3.75
CA ASN A 208 1.86 19.94 4.06
C ASN A 208 1.67 20.72 5.38
N SER A 209 2.63 20.59 6.30
CA SER A 209 2.63 21.30 7.58
C SER A 209 2.82 22.81 7.43
#